data_AF-A0A292SXF6-F1
#
_entry.id   AF-A0A292SXF6-F1
#
_cell.length_a   1.000
_cell.length_b   1.000
_cell.length_c   1.000
_cell.angle_alpha   90.00
_cell.angle_beta   90.00
_cell.angle_gamma   90.00
#
_symmetry.space_group_name_H-M   'P 1'
#
loop_
_entity.id
_entity.type
_entity.pdbx_description
1 polymer ?
#
loop_
_entity_poly.entity_id
_entity_poly.type
_entity_poly.pdbx_seq_one_letter_code
_entity_poly.pdbx_strand_id
1 'polypeptide(L)'
;GDQMAVHVPLSIEAQTEARMLMLATNNILAPATGKPIITPTQDMVLGMYYLTILKNHDGNDEIKGYFYSFADAISALEAKVIDLHDKIVVRDEKGERIETTVGRIIFNETVRKALA
;
A
#
# COMPACT_ATOMS: atom_id res chain seq x y z
N GLY A 1 -27.56 12.83 -2.29
CA GLY A 1 -26.93 11.52 -2.08
C GLY A 1 -27.35 10.63 -3.22
N ASP A 2 -26.45 9.75 -3.67
CA ASP A 2 -26.73 8.85 -4.78
C ASP A 2 -27.59 7.66 -4.31
N GLN A 3 -28.43 7.15 -5.21
CA GLN A 3 -29.30 6.00 -4.95
C GLN A 3 -28.83 4.81 -5.79
N MET A 4 -28.81 3.62 -5.20
CA MET A 4 -28.50 2.37 -5.89
C MET A 4 -29.64 1.36 -5.69
N ALA A 5 -30.16 0.83 -6.80
CA ALA A 5 -31.20 -0.20 -6.77
C ALA A 5 -30.59 -1.58 -6.48
N VAL A 6 -31.32 -2.40 -5.72
CA VAL A 6 -30.89 -3.76 -5.37
C VAL A 6 -31.90 -4.76 -5.92
N HIS A 7 -31.41 -5.74 -6.68
CA HIS A 7 -32.22 -6.79 -7.29
C HIS A 7 -31.72 -8.16 -6.83
N VAL A 8 -32.62 -9.15 -6.77
CA VAL A 8 -32.31 -10.51 -6.32
C VAL A 8 -32.57 -11.50 -7.46
N PRO A 9 -31.53 -12.20 -7.98
CA PRO A 9 -31.73 -13.25 -8.97
C PRO A 9 -32.33 -14.50 -8.31
N LEU A 10 -33.46 -14.99 -8.84
CA LEU A 10 -34.21 -16.10 -8.23
C LEU A 10 -33.88 -17.46 -8.85
N SER A 11 -33.70 -17.55 -10.17
CA SER A 11 -33.43 -18.83 -10.84
C SER A 11 -31.97 -19.27 -10.64
N ILE A 12 -31.73 -20.59 -10.72
CA ILE A 12 -30.38 -21.16 -10.57
C ILE A 12 -29.46 -20.66 -11.68
N GLU A 13 -29.99 -20.52 -12.89
CA GLU A 13 -29.28 -20.00 -14.05
C GLU A 13 -28.84 -18.55 -13.80
N ALA A 14 -29.77 -17.69 -13.34
CA ALA A 14 -29.47 -16.28 -13.07
C ALA A 14 -28.49 -16.11 -11.90
N GLN A 15 -28.59 -16.94 -10.85
CA GLN A 15 -27.63 -16.93 -9.74
C GLN A 15 -26.23 -17.36 -10.21
N THR A 16 -26.16 -18.36 -11.08
CA THR A 16 -24.89 -18.86 -11.63
C THR A 16 -24.25 -17.79 -12.52
N GLU A 17 -25.01 -17.16 -13.40
CA GLU A 17 -24.54 -16.08 -14.26
C GLU A 17 -24.05 -14.87 -13.44
N ALA A 18 -24.83 -14.45 -12.43
CA ALA A 18 -24.45 -13.35 -11.57
C ALA A 18 -23.12 -13.61 -10.85
N ARG A 19 -22.90 -14.84 -10.37
CA ARG A 19 -21.65 -15.24 -9.71
C ARG A 19 -20.49 -15.39 -10.69
N MET A 20 -20.71 -15.94 -11.88
CA MET A 20 -19.63 -16.23 -12.83
C MET A 20 -19.22 -15.02 -13.66
N LEU A 21 -20.15 -14.12 -13.99
CA LEU A 21 -19.90 -13.00 -14.92
C LEU A 21 -20.03 -11.64 -14.25
N MET A 22 -21.05 -11.44 -13.40
CA MET A 22 -21.35 -10.12 -12.85
C MET A 22 -20.65 -9.80 -11.52
N LEU A 23 -20.00 -10.79 -10.91
CA LEU A 23 -19.31 -10.61 -9.65
C LEU A 23 -18.16 -9.59 -9.77
N ALA A 24 -18.04 -8.68 -8.80
CA ALA A 24 -17.09 -7.57 -8.84
C ALA A 24 -15.63 -8.00 -9.04
N THR A 25 -15.25 -9.18 -8.53
CA THR A 25 -13.89 -9.75 -8.68
C THR A 25 -13.51 -10.05 -10.13
N ASN A 26 -14.50 -10.22 -11.02
CA ASN A 26 -14.25 -10.44 -12.45
C ASN A 26 -14.08 -9.11 -13.20
N ASN A 27 -14.54 -8.00 -12.63
CA ASN A 27 -14.60 -6.68 -13.25
C ASN A 27 -13.45 -5.77 -12.80
N ILE A 28 -12.21 -6.25 -12.91
CA ILE A 28 -11.01 -5.52 -12.46
C ILE A 28 -10.49 -4.53 -13.52
N LEU A 29 -10.74 -4.81 -14.80
CA LEU A 29 -10.24 -4.04 -15.95
C LEU A 29 -11.38 -3.34 -16.68
N ALA A 30 -11.10 -2.15 -17.22
CA ALA A 30 -12.01 -1.42 -18.11
C ALA A 30 -12.16 -2.19 -19.44
N PRO A 31 -13.38 -2.57 -19.86
CA PRO A 31 -13.59 -3.31 -21.11
C PRO A 31 -13.06 -2.59 -22.35
N ALA A 32 -13.09 -1.26 -22.35
CA ALA A 32 -12.69 -0.45 -23.50
C ALA A 32 -11.17 -0.28 -23.66
N THR A 33 -10.41 -0.31 -22.56
CA THR A 33 -8.96 0.05 -22.58
C THR A 33 -8.04 -0.97 -21.95
N GLY A 34 -8.57 -1.97 -21.24
CA GLY A 34 -7.78 -2.95 -20.50
C GLY A 34 -7.05 -2.38 -19.28
N LYS A 35 -7.27 -1.09 -18.92
CA LYS A 35 -6.67 -0.48 -17.73
C LYS A 35 -7.40 -0.92 -16.46
N PRO A 36 -6.71 -1.10 -15.32
CA PRO A 36 -7.36 -1.40 -14.04
C PRO A 36 -8.30 -0.28 -13.60
N ILE A 37 -9.52 -0.62 -13.17
CA ILE A 37 -10.50 0.34 -12.63
C ILE A 37 -10.59 0.34 -11.10
N ILE A 38 -9.94 -0.64 -10.46
CA ILE A 38 -9.91 -0.81 -9.00
C ILE A 38 -8.75 -0.06 -8.33
N THR A 39 -8.10 0.86 -9.05
CA THR A 39 -6.98 1.64 -8.51
C THR A 39 -7.44 2.49 -7.33
N PRO A 40 -6.66 2.59 -6.23
CA PRO A 40 -6.99 3.45 -5.11
C PRO A 40 -7.20 4.91 -5.55
N THR A 41 -8.14 5.61 -4.90
CA THR A 41 -8.47 7.01 -5.19
C THR A 41 -8.41 7.88 -3.92
N GLN A 42 -8.30 9.20 -4.12
CA GLN A 42 -8.40 10.24 -3.08
C GLN A 42 -7.56 9.92 -1.84
N ASP A 43 -8.21 9.64 -0.71
CA ASP A 43 -7.57 9.51 0.61
C ASP A 43 -6.64 8.31 0.70
N MET A 44 -6.90 7.23 -0.05
CA MET A 44 -5.98 6.10 -0.09
C MET A 44 -4.65 6.47 -0.74
N VAL A 45 -4.71 7.25 -1.83
CA VAL A 45 -3.51 7.75 -2.51
C VAL A 45 -2.77 8.75 -1.61
N LEU A 46 -3.51 9.63 -0.94
CA LEU A 46 -2.94 10.59 0.00
C LEU A 46 -2.24 9.89 1.18
N GLY A 47 -2.87 8.86 1.75
CA GLY A 47 -2.31 8.09 2.86
C GLY A 47 -1.03 7.36 2.46
N MET A 48 -1.02 6.71 1.29
CA MET A 48 0.19 6.08 0.74
C MET A 48 1.30 7.10 0.46
N TYR A 49 0.94 8.26 -0.09
CA TYR A 49 1.90 9.33 -0.36
C TYR A 49 2.49 9.88 0.94
N TYR A 50 1.65 10.21 1.92
CA TYR A 50 2.08 10.67 3.23
C TYR A 50 3.02 9.67 3.88
N LEU A 51 2.66 8.38 3.91
CA LEU A 51 3.50 7.35 4.51
C LEU A 51 4.87 7.21 3.82
N THR A 52 4.98 7.50 2.51
CA THR A 52 6.21 7.26 1.73
C THR A 52 7.06 8.50 1.48
N ILE A 53 6.59 9.68 1.87
CA ILE A 53 7.32 10.95 1.73
C ILE A 53 8.54 11.02 2.66
N LEU A 54 9.55 11.78 2.23
CA LEU A 54 10.72 12.16 3.02
C LEU A 54 10.45 13.52 3.67
N LYS A 55 11.02 13.76 4.86
CA LYS A 55 10.82 15.00 5.61
C LYS A 55 11.32 16.23 4.84
N ASN A 56 12.49 16.13 4.23
CA ASN A 56 13.04 17.16 3.35
C ASN A 56 13.20 16.65 1.90
N HIS A 57 12.65 17.40 0.94
CA HIS A 57 12.77 17.08 -0.49
C HIS A 57 14.15 17.42 -1.08
N ASP A 58 14.94 18.25 -0.41
CA ASP A 58 16.22 18.76 -0.90
C ASP A 58 17.40 17.78 -0.71
N GLY A 59 17.14 16.57 -0.18
CA GLY A 59 18.15 15.52 -0.01
C GLY A 59 19.19 15.80 1.08
N ASN A 60 19.08 16.93 1.77
CA ASN A 60 20.00 17.41 2.81
C ASN A 60 19.65 16.89 4.22
N ASP A 61 18.84 15.83 4.32
CA ASP A 61 18.51 15.22 5.60
C ASP A 61 19.70 14.44 6.14
N GLU A 62 20.14 14.80 7.35
CA GLU A 62 21.08 14.01 8.12
C GLU A 62 20.49 12.63 8.38
N ILE A 63 21.32 11.59 8.21
CA ILE A 63 20.92 10.21 8.54
C ILE A 63 20.77 10.14 10.05
N LYS A 64 19.52 10.01 10.52
CA LYS A 64 19.20 10.01 11.96
C LYS A 64 19.50 8.68 12.66
N GLY A 65 19.64 7.60 11.91
CA GLY A 65 19.87 6.29 12.50
C GLY A 65 20.35 5.24 11.52
N TYR A 66 21.18 4.33 12.03
CA TYR A 66 21.60 3.10 11.37
C TYR A 66 20.96 1.92 12.09
N PHE A 67 20.20 1.11 11.37
CA PHE A 67 19.47 -0.04 11.91
C PHE A 67 19.97 -1.34 11.26
N TYR A 68 20.00 -2.41 12.06
CA TYR A 68 20.43 -3.72 11.57
C TYR A 68 19.30 -4.44 10.83
N SER A 69 18.06 -4.32 11.31
CA SER A 69 16.88 -4.97 10.73
C SER A 69 15.72 -3.98 10.56
N PHE A 70 14.76 -4.33 9.69
CA PHE A 70 13.49 -3.62 9.56
C PHE A 70 12.71 -3.57 10.89
N ALA A 71 12.77 -4.64 11.70
CA ALA A 71 12.11 -4.70 13.00
C ALA A 71 12.68 -3.70 14.02
N ASP A 72 14.01 -3.47 13.97
CA ASP A 72 14.67 -2.49 14.86
C ASP A 72 14.24 -1.07 14.51
N ALA A 73 14.12 -0.76 13.21
CA ALA A 73 13.66 0.53 12.73
C ALA A 73 12.21 0.81 13.17
N ILE A 74 11.33 -0.20 13.15
CA ILE A 74 9.94 -0.07 13.63
C ILE A 74 9.92 0.15 15.15
N SER A 75 10.72 -0.61 15.90
CA SER A 75 10.83 -0.45 17.36
C SER A 75 11.32 0.94 17.75
N ALA A 76 12.23 1.53 16.97
CA ALA A 76 12.71 2.90 17.19
C ALA A 76 11.65 3.97 16.93
N LEU A 77 10.76 3.75 15.96
CA LEU A 77 9.58 4.60 15.72
C LEU A 77 8.61 4.51 16.91
N GLU A 78 8.34 3.31 17.42
CA GLU A 78 7.48 3.11 18.60
C GLU A 78 8.04 3.79 19.86
N ALA A 79 9.37 3.74 20.04
CA ALA A 79 10.08 4.44 21.09
C ALA A 79 10.16 5.96 20.88
N LYS A 80 9.64 6.49 19.77
CA LYS A 80 9.69 7.91 19.36
C LYS A 80 11.10 8.49 19.27
N VAL A 81 12.09 7.65 18.97
CA VAL A 81 13.48 8.08 18.75
C VAL A 81 13.63 8.67 17.34
N ILE A 82 12.82 8.18 16.39
CA ILE A 82 12.78 8.62 14.99
C ILE A 82 11.33 8.90 14.57
N ASP A 83 11.14 9.83 13.63
CA ASP A 83 9.85 10.12 12.98
C ASP A 83 9.62 9.24 11.74
N LEU A 84 8.37 9.16 11.28
CA LEU A 84 7.95 8.37 10.11
C LEU A 84 8.71 8.73 8.81
N HIS A 85 9.02 10.02 8.63
CA HIS A 85 9.63 10.57 7.41
C HIS A 85 11.14 10.82 7.53
N ASP A 86 11.73 10.46 8.66
CA ASP A 86 13.16 10.63 8.89
C ASP A 86 13.98 9.67 8.01
N LYS A 87 15.09 10.17 7.48
CA LYS A 87 15.99 9.39 6.65
C LYS A 87 16.84 8.46 7.53
N ILE A 88 16.76 7.16 7.24
CA ILE A 88 17.46 6.10 7.97
C ILE A 88 18.22 5.18 7.01
N VAL A 89 19.26 4.53 7.52
CA VAL A 89 19.96 3.46 6.80
C VAL A 89 19.63 2.13 7.47
N VAL A 90 19.06 1.20 6.72
CA VAL A 90 18.75 -0.14 7.20
C VAL A 90 19.43 -1.18 6.32
N ARG A 91 19.75 -2.34 6.87
CA ARG A 91 20.28 -3.47 6.12
C ARG A 91 19.13 -4.32 5.58
N ASP A 92 19.15 -4.59 4.27
CA ASP A 92 18.18 -5.50 3.65
C ASP A 92 18.57 -6.97 3.92
N GLU A 93 17.67 -7.90 3.63
CA GLU A 93 17.87 -9.35 3.78
C GLU A 93 19.11 -9.87 3.01
N LYS A 94 19.50 -9.18 1.94
CA LYS A 94 20.71 -9.45 1.13
C LYS A 94 22.00 -8.91 1.76
N GLY A 95 21.90 -8.21 2.88
CA GLY A 95 23.02 -7.64 3.60
C GLY A 95 23.50 -6.29 3.07
N GLU A 96 22.86 -5.72 2.06
CA GLU A 96 23.15 -4.40 1.51
C GLU A 96 22.54 -3.29 2.37
N ARG A 97 23.22 -2.15 2.45
CA ARG A 97 22.72 -0.98 3.17
C ARG A 97 21.88 -0.13 2.23
N ILE A 98 20.61 0.09 2.59
CA ILE A 98 19.67 0.89 1.82
C ILE A 98 19.28 2.14 2.61
N GLU A 99 19.20 3.27 1.93
CA GLU A 99 18.65 4.51 2.46
C GLU A 99 17.13 4.50 2.27
N THR A 100 16.37 4.61 3.37
CA THR A 100 14.90 4.54 3.35
C THR A 100 14.29 5.35 4.49
N THR A 101 12.97 5.30 4.62
CA THR A 101 12.20 5.81 5.76
C THR A 101 11.43 4.66 6.42
N VAL A 102 11.03 4.83 7.67
CA VAL A 102 10.21 3.83 8.36
C VAL A 102 8.87 3.64 7.65
N GLY A 103 8.27 4.71 7.14
CA GLY A 103 7.01 4.60 6.42
C GLY A 103 7.11 3.77 5.13
N ARG A 104 8.22 3.86 4.39
CA ARG A 104 8.47 2.98 3.22
C ARG A 104 8.67 1.52 3.63
N ILE A 105 9.28 1.26 4.79
CA ILE A 105 9.43 -0.10 5.32
C ILE A 105 8.05 -0.71 5.58
N ILE A 106 7.18 0.01 6.31
CA ILE A 106 5.81 -0.45 6.64
C ILE A 106 4.99 -0.72 5.37
N PHE A 107 5.06 0.18 4.38
CA PHE A 107 4.39 -0.01 3.10
C PHE A 107 4.88 -1.27 2.38
N ASN A 108 6.19 -1.41 2.24
CA ASN A 108 6.78 -2.53 1.52
C ASN A 108 6.57 -3.87 2.22
N GLU A 109 6.53 -3.91 3.55
CA GLU A 109 6.20 -5.12 4.30
C GLU A 109 4.78 -5.60 3.94
N THR A 110 3.82 -4.67 3.92
CA THR A 110 2.42 -4.98 3.57
C THR A 110 2.29 -5.44 2.13
N VAL A 111 2.99 -4.76 1.20
CA VAL A 111 3.00 -5.14 -0.21
C VAL A 111 3.65 -6.50 -0.42
N ARG A 112 4.78 -6.80 0.25
CA ARG A 112 5.43 -8.11 0.18
C ARG A 112 4.51 -9.23 0.69
N LYS A 113 3.81 -9.01 1.80
CA LYS A 113 2.81 -9.94 2.33
C LYS A 113 1.65 -10.20 1.37
N ALA A 114 1.25 -9.20 0.59
CA ALA A 114 0.17 -9.34 -0.39
C ALA A 114 0.61 -9.97 -1.71
N LEU A 115 1.90 -9.91 -2.05
CA LEU A 115 2.48 -10.52 -3.24
C LEU A 115 2.96 -11.97 -3.03
N ALA A 116 3.16 -12.37 -1.78
CA ALA A 116 3.53 -13.74 -1.38
C ALA A 116 2.29 -14.65 -1.32
#